data_AF-A0A0C9Z4V4-F1
#
_entry.id   AF-A0A0C9Z4V4-F1
#
_cell.length_a   1.000
_cell.length_b   1.000
_cell.length_c   1.000
_cell.angle_alpha   90.00
_cell.angle_beta   90.00
_cell.angle_gamma   90.00
#
_symmetry.space_group_name_H-M   'P 1'
#
loop_
_entity.id
_entity.type
_entity.pdbx_description
1 polymer ?
#
loop_
_entity_poly.entity_id
_entity_poly.type
_entity_poly.pdbx_seq_one_letter_code
_entity_poly.pdbx_strand_id
1 'polypeptide(L)'
;MSQYSAEEIGFIDETLKDERTTFRWNGCSAKGMCVQKKGVFVWGHRLSAVGLLMLDGMAACSVIEGSFTAMKFAHFLEHDMLLLCSPYPGLLSILIMDNAHIHHHEEIEELAHNAG
;
A
#
# COMPACT_ATOMS: atom_id res chain seq x y z
N MET A 1 -1.91 -28.36 8.41
CA MET A 1 -2.71 -28.03 7.23
C MET A 1 -3.10 -26.57 7.38
N SER A 2 -2.90 -25.72 6.37
CA SER A 2 -3.38 -24.33 6.45
C SER A 2 -4.91 -24.33 6.46
N GLN A 3 -5.51 -23.41 7.22
CA GLN A 3 -6.97 -23.26 7.28
C GLN A 3 -7.54 -22.59 6.03
N TYR A 4 -6.68 -21.94 5.23
CA TYR A 4 -7.03 -21.13 4.07
C TYR A 4 -6.16 -21.49 2.86
N SER A 5 -6.72 -21.32 1.66
CA SER A 5 -6.00 -21.41 0.39
C SER A 5 -5.26 -20.10 0.11
N ALA A 6 -4.13 -20.17 -0.61
CA ALA A 6 -3.38 -18.97 -0.99
C ALA A 6 -4.17 -18.05 -1.93
N GLU A 7 -5.09 -18.61 -2.72
CA GLU A 7 -5.96 -17.87 -3.66
C GLU A 7 -7.09 -17.09 -2.95
N GLU A 8 -7.39 -17.46 -1.70
CA GLU A 8 -8.38 -16.77 -0.87
C GLU A 8 -7.78 -15.49 -0.25
N ILE A 9 -6.45 -15.32 -0.25
CA ILE A 9 -5.75 -14.29 0.53
C ILE A 9 -5.27 -13.14 -0.37
N GLY A 10 -5.58 -11.91 0.07
CA GLY A 10 -5.03 -10.67 -0.47
C GLY A 10 -4.28 -9.88 0.59
N PHE A 11 -3.18 -9.25 0.21
CA PHE A 11 -2.40 -8.36 1.06
C PHE A 11 -2.60 -6.92 0.61
N ILE A 12 -2.91 -6.03 1.55
CA ILE A 12 -3.02 -4.60 1.29
C ILE A 12 -1.94 -3.90 2.09
N ASP A 13 -1.23 -2.99 1.44
CA ASP A 13 -0.19 -2.19 2.06
C ASP A 13 -0.11 -0.81 1.42
N GLU A 14 0.31 0.17 2.21
CA GLU A 14 0.61 1.51 1.75
C GLU A 14 2.11 1.76 1.65
N THR A 15 2.50 2.39 0.56
CA THR A 15 3.85 2.88 0.35
C THR A 15 3.88 4.39 0.16
N LEU A 16 4.91 5.00 0.73
CA LEU A 16 5.13 6.44 0.68
C LEU A 16 6.42 6.69 -0.05
N LYS A 17 6.34 7.43 -1.15
CA LYS A 17 7.47 7.76 -2.00
C LYS A 17 7.62 9.27 -2.09
N ASP A 18 8.77 9.77 -1.68
CA ASP A 18 9.17 11.15 -1.90
C ASP A 18 10.33 11.23 -2.91
N GLU A 19 10.65 12.45 -3.35
CA GLU A 19 11.77 12.69 -4.28
C GLU A 19 13.13 12.31 -3.66
N ARG A 20 13.22 12.28 -2.32
CA ARG A 20 14.43 11.93 -1.58
C ARG A 20 14.68 10.42 -1.50
N THR A 21 13.65 9.62 -1.69
CA THR A 21 13.69 8.15 -1.59
C THR A 21 14.65 7.54 -2.62
N THR A 22 14.92 8.25 -3.72
CA THR A 22 15.87 7.81 -4.76
C THR A 22 17.35 8.00 -4.40
N PHE A 23 17.67 8.70 -3.29
CA PHE A 23 19.06 8.90 -2.90
C PHE A 23 19.69 7.62 -2.37
N ARG A 24 20.79 7.20 -3.00
CA ARG A 24 21.66 6.17 -2.40
C ARG A 24 22.24 6.72 -1.11
N TRP A 25 22.24 5.95 -0.03
CA TRP A 25 22.85 6.40 1.23
C TRP A 25 24.38 6.47 1.14
N ASN A 26 24.97 5.44 0.55
CA ASN A 26 26.42 5.30 0.45
C ASN A 26 26.93 5.69 -0.94
N GLY A 27 28.21 6.00 -1.04
CA GLY A 27 28.89 6.31 -2.30
C GLY A 27 30.39 6.08 -2.15
N CYS A 28 31.08 5.83 -3.25
CA CYS A 28 32.53 5.61 -3.25
C CYS A 28 33.23 6.85 -3.82
N SER A 29 34.31 7.27 -3.18
CA SER A 29 35.25 8.26 -3.73
C SER A 29 36.68 7.82 -3.45
N ALA A 30 37.65 8.49 -4.06
CA ALA A 30 39.05 8.22 -3.82
C ALA A 30 39.40 8.37 -2.33
N LYS A 31 40.39 7.59 -1.87
CA LYS A 31 40.83 7.58 -0.48
C LYS A 31 41.29 8.98 -0.07
N GLY A 32 40.68 9.54 0.98
CA GLY A 32 40.96 10.90 1.46
C GLY A 32 40.04 11.98 0.90
N MET A 33 39.08 11.65 0.04
CA MET A 33 38.07 12.58 -0.47
C MET A 33 36.71 12.37 0.20
N CYS A 34 35.99 13.46 0.46
CA CYS A 34 34.58 13.40 0.83
C CYS A 34 33.73 13.16 -0.41
N VAL A 35 32.79 12.22 -0.32
CA VAL A 35 31.79 11.98 -1.37
C VAL A 35 30.82 13.17 -1.38
N GLN A 36 30.77 13.88 -2.50
CA GLN A 36 29.80 14.96 -2.72
C GLN A 36 28.54 14.38 -3.37
N LYS A 37 27.37 14.75 -2.87
CA LYS A 37 26.08 14.40 -3.45
C LYS A 37 25.26 15.66 -3.67
N LYS A 38 24.72 15.81 -4.88
CA LYS A 38 23.68 16.80 -5.17
C LYS A 38 22.34 16.10 -5.05
N GLY A 39 21.45 16.66 -4.23
CA GLY A 39 20.11 16.14 -4.04
C GLY A 39 19.11 17.25 -3.77
N VAL A 40 17.84 16.93 -3.92
CA VAL A 40 16.73 17.81 -3.58
C VAL A 40 16.69 17.95 -2.06
N PHE A 41 16.93 19.17 -1.59
CA PHE A 41 17.00 19.47 -0.16
C PHE A 41 15.61 19.68 0.47
N VAL A 42 14.66 20.15 -0.33
CA VAL A 42 13.28 20.46 0.08
C VAL A 42 12.39 19.22 -0.05
N TRP A 43 11.38 19.10 0.81
CA TRP A 43 10.28 18.18 0.54
C TRP A 43 9.52 18.69 -0.68
N GLY A 44 9.74 18.03 -1.83
CA GLY A 44 8.95 18.21 -3.05
C GLY A 44 7.62 17.46 -2.96
N HIS A 45 7.17 16.92 -4.09
CA HIS A 45 5.91 16.19 -4.15
C HIS A 45 6.04 14.82 -3.48
N ARG A 46 5.19 14.55 -2.47
CA ARG A 46 5.09 13.24 -1.83
C ARG A 46 3.95 12.48 -2.49
N LEU A 47 4.22 11.25 -2.89
CA LEU A 47 3.21 10.32 -3.40
C LEU A 47 2.94 9.26 -2.34
N SER A 48 1.68 8.99 -2.09
CA SER A 48 1.23 7.80 -1.37
C SER A 48 0.62 6.86 -2.38
N ALA A 49 0.97 5.58 -2.32
CA ALA A 49 0.28 4.55 -3.08
C ALA A 49 -0.26 3.49 -2.13
N VAL A 50 -1.46 3.01 -2.41
CA VAL A 50 -2.02 1.82 -1.77
C VAL A 50 -2.13 0.74 -2.82
N GLY A 51 -1.99 -0.50 -2.39
CA GLY A 51 -1.90 -1.61 -3.30
C GLY A 51 -2.45 -2.89 -2.74
N LEU A 52 -3.21 -3.62 -3.55
CA LEU A 52 -3.66 -4.97 -3.29
C LEU A 52 -2.79 -5.96 -4.06
N LEU A 53 -2.16 -6.88 -3.33
CA LEU A 53 -1.32 -7.95 -3.84
C LEU A 53 -2.02 -9.30 -3.62
N MET A 54 -2.15 -10.08 -4.70
CA MET A 54 -2.64 -11.46 -4.68
C MET A 54 -1.50 -12.44 -5.02
N LEU A 55 -1.81 -13.74 -5.00
CA LEU A 55 -0.88 -14.79 -5.44
C LEU A 55 -0.34 -14.56 -6.87
N ASP A 56 -1.20 -14.09 -7.78
CA ASP A 56 -0.86 -13.84 -9.18
C ASP A 56 -0.21 -12.46 -9.44
N GLY A 57 -0.01 -11.67 -8.39
CA GLY A 57 0.64 -10.36 -8.44
C GLY A 57 -0.28 -9.21 -8.07
N MET A 58 0.00 -8.04 -8.64
CA MET A 58 -0.69 -6.80 -8.28
C MET A 58 -2.09 -6.74 -8.90
N ALA A 59 -3.11 -6.66 -8.07
CA ALA A 59 -4.50 -6.69 -8.52
C ALA A 59 -5.13 -5.30 -8.65
N ALA A 60 -4.88 -4.43 -7.67
CA ALA A 60 -5.36 -3.05 -7.68
C ALA A 60 -4.29 -2.13 -7.08
N CYS A 61 -4.17 -0.92 -7.59
CA CYS A 61 -3.27 0.08 -7.05
C CYS A 61 -3.83 1.49 -7.29
N SER A 62 -3.76 2.33 -6.27
CA SER A 62 -4.12 3.73 -6.35
C SER A 62 -2.96 4.60 -5.87
N VAL A 63 -2.66 5.66 -6.61
CA VAL A 63 -1.57 6.59 -6.31
C VAL A 63 -2.14 7.99 -6.19
N ILE A 64 -1.86 8.64 -5.08
CA ILE A 64 -2.30 10.00 -4.78
C ILE A 64 -1.11 10.88 -4.41
N GLU A 65 -1.28 12.18 -4.61
CA GLU A 65 -0.37 13.17 -4.07
C GLU A 65 -0.74 13.52 -2.61
N GLY A 66 0.28 13.70 -1.78
CA GLY A 66 0.14 13.92 -0.34
C GLY A 66 -0.06 12.63 0.45
N SER A 67 -0.69 12.75 1.61
CA SER A 67 -0.93 11.63 2.53
C SER A 67 -2.23 10.87 2.22
N PHE A 68 -2.20 9.57 2.48
CA PHE A 68 -3.38 8.71 2.51
C PHE A 68 -4.19 8.98 3.78
N THR A 69 -5.50 9.16 3.62
CA THR A 69 -6.45 9.41 4.72
C THR A 69 -7.48 8.28 4.75
N ALA A 70 -8.11 8.02 5.90
CA ALA A 70 -9.12 6.97 6.03
C ALA A 70 -10.21 7.01 4.94
N MET A 71 -10.74 8.20 4.62
CA MET A 71 -11.73 8.35 3.53
C MET A 71 -11.22 7.93 2.14
N LYS A 72 -9.93 8.21 1.85
CA LYS A 72 -9.34 7.82 0.56
C LYS A 72 -9.08 6.32 0.51
N PHE A 73 -8.84 5.72 1.67
CA PHE A 73 -8.71 4.28 1.82
C PHE A 73 -10.05 3.57 1.67
N ALA A 74 -11.10 4.03 2.34
CA ALA A 74 -12.46 3.52 2.13
C ALA A 74 -12.87 3.60 0.65
N HIS A 75 -12.60 4.73 -0.01
CA HIS A 75 -12.85 4.87 -1.45
C HIS A 75 -12.06 3.86 -2.31
N PHE A 76 -10.78 3.59 -1.99
CA PHE A 76 -9.99 2.56 -2.68
C PHE A 76 -10.58 1.16 -2.45
N LEU A 77 -10.97 0.84 -1.22
CA LEU A 77 -11.61 -0.43 -0.91
C LEU A 77 -12.89 -0.62 -1.72
N GLU A 78 -13.79 0.36 -1.70
CA GLU A 78 -15.10 0.27 -2.36
C GLU A 78 -14.97 0.19 -3.89
N HIS A 79 -14.15 1.04 -4.49
CA HIS A 79 -14.16 1.23 -5.94
C HIS A 79 -13.10 0.42 -6.70
N ASP A 80 -11.99 0.04 -6.07
CA ASP A 80 -10.91 -0.68 -6.74
C ASP A 80 -10.79 -2.11 -6.22
N MET A 81 -10.93 -2.32 -4.91
CA MET A 81 -10.62 -3.60 -4.29
C MET A 81 -11.80 -4.57 -4.18
N LEU A 82 -12.95 -4.11 -3.66
CA LEU A 82 -14.12 -4.94 -3.40
C LEU A 82 -14.74 -5.50 -4.69
N LEU A 83 -14.55 -4.83 -5.83
CA LEU A 83 -14.94 -5.34 -7.15
C LEU A 83 -14.21 -6.64 -7.53
N LEU A 84 -13.06 -6.92 -6.91
CA LEU A 84 -12.24 -8.12 -7.14
C LEU A 84 -12.44 -9.19 -6.07
N CYS A 85 -13.09 -8.85 -4.95
CA CYS A 85 -13.31 -9.75 -3.83
C CYS A 85 -14.53 -10.63 -4.06
N SER A 86 -14.47 -11.87 -3.58
CA SER A 86 -15.63 -12.75 -3.48
C SER A 86 -15.93 -13.06 -2.01
N PRO A 87 -17.20 -13.31 -1.63
CA PRO A 87 -17.52 -13.71 -0.27
C PRO A 87 -16.78 -14.98 0.13
N TYR A 88 -16.38 -15.11 1.40
CA TYR A 88 -15.68 -16.30 1.88
C TYR A 88 -16.50 -17.58 1.67
N PRO A 89 -15.92 -18.69 1.14
CA PRO A 89 -14.50 -18.96 0.85
C PRO A 89 -14.11 -18.77 -0.63
N GLY A 90 -14.52 -17.66 -1.25
CA GLY A 90 -14.16 -17.31 -2.62
C GLY A 90 -12.74 -16.77 -2.79
N LEU A 91 -12.39 -16.47 -4.04
CA LEU A 91 -11.14 -15.78 -4.38
C LEU A 91 -11.07 -14.44 -3.66
N LEU A 92 -9.89 -14.12 -3.12
CA LEU A 92 -9.65 -12.85 -2.41
C LEU A 92 -10.69 -12.55 -1.31
N SER A 93 -11.15 -13.58 -0.59
CA SER A 93 -12.14 -13.42 0.48
C SER A 93 -11.51 -13.02 1.82
N ILE A 94 -10.19 -13.16 1.96
CA ILE A 94 -9.45 -12.86 3.18
C ILE A 94 -8.48 -11.73 2.87
N LEU A 95 -8.65 -10.61 3.56
CA LEU A 95 -7.79 -9.44 3.40
C LEU A 95 -6.87 -9.33 4.61
N ILE A 96 -5.58 -9.18 4.33
CA ILE A 96 -4.55 -9.00 5.33
C ILE A 96 -3.98 -7.60 5.18
N MET A 97 -4.05 -6.84 6.27
CA MET A 97 -3.59 -5.45 6.36
C MET A 97 -2.84 -5.29 7.69
N ASP A 98 -1.98 -4.27 7.77
CA ASP A 98 -1.41 -3.88 9.05
C ASP A 98 -2.47 -3.19 9.95
N ASN A 99 -2.14 -2.96 11.22
CA ASN A 99 -3.05 -2.34 12.18
C ASN A 99 -2.87 -0.80 12.22
N ALA A 100 -2.75 -0.15 11.06
CA ALA A 100 -2.62 1.30 10.98
C ALA A 100 -3.89 2.02 11.46
N HIS A 101 -3.71 3.22 12.03
CA HIS A 101 -4.83 4.02 12.56
C HIS A 101 -5.86 4.38 11.48
N ILE A 102 -5.44 4.49 10.22
CA ILE A 102 -6.34 4.81 9.09
C ILE A 102 -7.29 3.65 8.74
N HIS A 103 -7.01 2.42 9.19
CA HIS A 103 -7.82 1.22 8.94
C HIS A 103 -9.00 1.08 9.92
N HIS A 104 -8.95 1.75 11.08
CA HIS A 104 -9.97 1.65 12.14
C HIS A 104 -11.17 2.60 11.94
N HIS A 105 -11.47 3.00 10.71
CA HIS A 105 -12.61 3.87 10.43
C HIS A 105 -13.87 3.03 10.25
N GLU A 106 -15.00 3.48 10.81
CA GLU A 106 -16.29 2.76 10.82
C GLU A 106 -16.72 2.32 9.40
N GLU A 107 -16.54 3.20 8.42
CA GLU A 107 -16.83 2.94 7.00
C GLU A 107 -16.06 1.73 6.43
N ILE A 108 -14.83 1.48 6.89
CA ILE A 108 -14.02 0.34 6.43
C ILE A 108 -14.59 -0.97 6.98
N GLU A 109 -15.00 -0.97 8.24
CA GLU A 109 -15.64 -2.13 8.88
C GLU A 109 -17.00 -2.44 8.23
N GLU A 110 -17.80 -1.41 7.94
CA GLU A 110 -19.08 -1.55 7.23
C GLU A 110 -18.89 -2.11 5.83
N LEU A 111 -17.91 -1.60 5.05
CA LEU A 111 -17.60 -2.09 3.71
C LEU A 111 -17.20 -3.57 3.73
N ALA A 112 -16.35 -3.98 4.68
CA ALA A 112 -15.95 -5.37 4.83
C ALA A 112 -17.14 -6.27 5.20
N HIS A 113 -17.98 -5.83 6.14
CA HIS A 113 -19.16 -6.60 6.56
C HIS A 113 -20.19 -6.74 5.42
N ASN A 114 -20.35 -5.71 4.59
CA ASN A 114 -21.28 -5.72 3.46
C ASN A 114 -20.79 -6.57 2.29
N ALA A 115 -19.48 -6.77 2.16
CA ALA A 115 -18.87 -7.56 1.09
C ALA A 115 -19.08 -9.08 1.25
N GLY A 116 -19.25 -9.57 2.48
CA GLY A 116 -19.56 -10.97 2.79
C GLY A 116 -18.41 -11.76 3.39
#